data_AF-A0A8S9HSD5-F1
#
_entry.id   AF-A0A8S9HSD5-F1
#
_cell.length_a   1.000
_cell.length_b   1.000
_cell.length_c   1.000
_cell.angle_alpha   90.00
_cell.angle_beta   90.00
_cell.angle_gamma   90.00
#
_symmetry.space_group_name_H-M   'P 1'
#
loop_
_entity.id
_entity.type
_entity.pdbx_description
1 polymer ?
#
loop_
_entity_poly.entity_id
_entity_poly.type
_entity_poly.pdbx_seq_one_letter_code
_entity_poly.pdbx_strand_id
1 'polypeptide(L)'
;MGKGPGLYTDIGKKARDLLYKDHNSDQKFSITTHSPAGVAITSTGTKKGDSLFGDVSLQLKQKNITTDLKVSTDSTVSGQEKNSKS
;
A
#
# COMPACT_ATOMS: atom_id res chain seq x y z
N MET A 1 7.73 19.74 -22.23
CA MET A 1 8.29 18.54 -21.56
C MET A 1 7.26 17.42 -21.67
N GLY A 2 7.22 16.75 -22.83
CA GLY A 2 6.23 15.71 -23.10
C GLY A 2 6.58 14.45 -22.31
N LYS A 3 5.71 14.04 -21.40
CA LYS A 3 5.85 12.74 -20.75
C LYS A 3 5.78 11.69 -21.86
N GLY A 4 6.81 10.85 -21.95
CA GLY A 4 6.85 9.74 -22.90
C GLY A 4 5.62 8.82 -22.75
N PRO A 5 5.36 7.95 -23.74
CA PRO A 5 4.16 7.11 -23.73
C PRO A 5 4.03 6.41 -22.38
N GLY A 6 2.93 6.69 -21.69
CA GLY A 6 2.65 6.15 -20.36
C GLY A 6 2.64 4.62 -20.40
N LEU A 7 3.01 3.99 -19.29
CA LEU A 7 2.97 2.54 -19.17
C LEU A 7 1.54 2.05 -19.44
N TYR A 8 1.39 0.86 -20.02
CA TYR A 8 0.06 0.27 -20.29
C TYR A 8 -0.85 0.27 -19.04
N THR A 9 -0.25 0.19 -17.86
CA THR A 9 -0.89 0.31 -16.54
C THR A 9 -1.66 1.63 -16.33
N ASP A 10 -1.23 2.72 -16.97
CA ASP A 10 -1.86 4.04 -16.85
C ASP A 10 -3.11 4.19 -17.73
N ILE A 11 -3.29 3.33 -18.74
CA ILE A 11 -4.50 3.33 -19.60
C ILE A 11 -5.70 2.85 -18.78
N GLY A 12 -6.73 3.70 -18.70
CA GLY A 12 -7.93 3.42 -17.89
C GLY A 12 -7.72 3.49 -16.38
N LYS A 13 -6.53 3.90 -15.91
CA LYS A 13 -6.25 4.05 -14.47
C LYS A 13 -7.20 5.04 -13.81
N LYS A 14 -7.51 6.17 -14.47
CA LYS A 14 -8.39 7.21 -13.93
C LYS A 14 -9.84 6.73 -13.76
N ALA A 15 -10.33 5.91 -14.69
CA ALA A 15 -11.66 5.32 -14.60
C ALA A 15 -11.71 4.22 -13.53
N ARG A 16 -10.70 3.36 -13.46
CA ARG A 16 -10.57 2.34 -12.40
C ARG A 16 -10.47 2.97 -11.01
N ASP A 17 -9.67 4.02 -10.88
CA ASP A 17 -9.52 4.75 -9.62
C ASP A 17 -10.86 5.35 -9.20
N LEU A 18 -11.58 6.04 -10.09
CA LEU A 18 -12.90 6.60 -9.76
C LEU A 18 -13.92 5.54 -9.28
N LEU A 19 -13.88 4.32 -9.84
CA LEU A 19 -14.82 3.25 -9.50
C LEU A 19 -14.45 2.50 -8.20
N TYR A 20 -13.16 2.37 -7.87
CA TYR A 20 -12.70 1.55 -6.74
C TYR A 20 -12.21 2.35 -5.53
N LYS A 21 -11.91 3.65 -5.69
CA LYS A 21 -11.19 4.45 -4.70
C LYS A 21 -11.85 4.51 -3.32
N ASP A 22 -13.18 4.50 -3.26
CA ASP A 22 -13.92 4.61 -2.01
C ASP A 22 -14.85 3.41 -1.77
N HIS A 23 -14.75 2.34 -2.57
CA HIS A 23 -15.63 1.19 -2.50
C HIS A 23 -15.20 0.20 -1.41
N ASN A 24 -15.15 0.65 -0.15
CA ASN A 24 -14.97 -0.19 1.03
C ASN A 24 -16.26 -0.14 1.86
N SER A 25 -17.18 -1.08 1.63
CA SER A 25 -18.33 -1.32 2.53
C SER A 25 -17.91 -1.92 3.89
N ASP A 26 -16.63 -2.22 4.06
CA ASP A 26 -16.04 -2.91 5.19
C ASP A 26 -15.49 -1.89 6.22
N GLN A 27 -15.71 -2.15 7.51
CA GLN A 27 -15.18 -1.29 8.58
C GLN A 27 -13.68 -1.49 8.68
N LYS A 28 -12.93 -0.53 8.13
CA LYS A 28 -11.46 -0.54 8.11
C LYS A 28 -10.90 0.44 9.13
N PHE A 29 -10.17 -0.08 10.09
CA PHE A 29 -9.42 0.68 11.08
C PHE A 29 -7.95 0.66 10.68
N SER A 30 -7.29 1.81 10.61
CA SER A 30 -5.87 1.90 10.23
C SER A 30 -5.16 2.86 11.18
N ILE A 31 -4.14 2.36 11.87
CA ILE A 31 -3.23 3.16 12.69
C ILE A 31 -1.87 3.18 12.01
N THR A 32 -1.38 4.38 11.72
CA THR A 32 -0.01 4.57 11.23
C THR A 32 0.82 5.28 12.28
N THR A 33 1.94 4.67 12.66
CA THR A 33 2.97 5.25 13.52
C THR A 33 4.19 5.59 12.68
N HIS A 34 4.62 6.85 12.76
CA HIS A 34 5.80 7.33 12.06
C HIS A 34 6.94 7.58 13.05
N SER A 35 8.12 7.03 12.75
CA SER A 35 9.36 7.31 13.47
C SER A 35 10.17 8.38 12.74
N PRO A 36 10.87 9.27 13.47
CA PRO A 36 11.82 10.23 12.88
C PRO A 36 12.92 9.58 12.04
N ALA A 37 13.21 8.29 12.28
CA ALA A 37 14.20 7.52 11.53
C ALA A 37 13.74 7.09 10.11
N GLY A 38 12.54 7.50 9.67
CA GLY A 38 12.02 7.17 8.33
C GLY A 38 11.31 5.81 8.26
N VAL A 39 10.94 5.25 9.41
CA VAL A 39 10.13 4.03 9.52
C VAL A 39 8.67 4.42 9.69
N ALA A 40 7.79 3.88 8.85
CA ALA A 40 6.35 3.99 8.98
C ALA A 40 5.77 2.59 9.20
N ILE A 41 5.06 2.41 10.31
CA ILE A 41 4.37 1.18 10.66
C ILE A 41 2.88 1.45 10.53
N THR A 42 2.18 0.72 9.67
CA THR A 42 0.73 0.82 9.50
C THR A 42 0.09 -0.50 9.88
N SER A 43 -0.70 -0.49 10.94
CA SER A 43 -1.52 -1.62 11.37
C SER A 43 -2.96 -1.36 10.97
N THR A 44 -3.54 -2.25 10.19
CA THR A 44 -4.89 -2.15 9.67
C THR A 44 -5.71 -3.36 10.13
N GLY A 45 -6.92 -3.13 10.64
CA GLY A 45 -7.93 -4.16 10.84
C GLY A 45 -9.12 -3.88 9.94
N THR A 46 -9.46 -4.80 9.05
CA THR A 46 -10.64 -4.72 8.18
C THR A 46 -11.66 -5.75 8.62
N LYS A 47 -12.85 -5.31 9.01
CA LYS A 47 -13.99 -6.18 9.31
C LYS A 47 -14.92 -6.24 8.12
N LYS A 48 -14.96 -7.42 7.49
CA LYS A 48 -15.79 -7.72 6.31
C LYS A 48 -16.80 -8.81 6.66
N GLY A 49 -18.05 -8.41 6.91
CA GLY A 49 -19.09 -9.32 7.40
C GLY A 49 -18.70 -9.94 8.76
N ASP A 50 -18.56 -11.26 8.78
CA ASP A 50 -18.15 -12.06 9.95
C ASP A 50 -16.64 -12.39 9.97
N SER A 51 -15.89 -11.99 8.94
CA SER A 51 -14.44 -12.23 8.84
C SER A 51 -13.63 -10.99 9.22
N LEU A 52 -12.68 -11.17 10.11
CA LEU A 52 -11.73 -10.17 10.56
C LEU A 52 -10.39 -10.39 9.84
N PHE A 53 -9.97 -9.39 9.08
CA PHE A 53 -8.68 -9.39 8.39
C PHE A 53 -7.75 -8.39 9.06
N GLY A 54 -6.59 -8.86 9.49
CA GLY A 54 -5.50 -8.01 9.97
C GLY A 54 -4.43 -7.85 8.90
N ASP A 55 -3.96 -6.64 8.67
CA ASP A 55 -2.75 -6.39 7.90
C ASP A 55 -1.79 -5.48 8.66
N VAL A 56 -0.51 -5.83 8.60
CA VAL A 56 0.59 -5.02 9.12
C VAL A 56 1.50 -4.70 7.95
N SER A 57 1.71 -3.42 7.72
CA SER A 57 2.65 -2.93 6.72
C SER A 57 3.74 -2.07 7.37
N LEU A 58 4.97 -2.32 6.96
CA LEU A 58 6.16 -1.58 7.35
C LEU A 58 6.74 -0.94 6.09
N GLN A 59 6.98 0.36 6.13
CA GLN A 59 7.71 1.07 5.09
C GLN A 59 8.93 1.72 5.71
N LEU A 60 10.12 1.30 5.25
CA LEU A 60 11.37 1.96 5.59
C LEU A 60 11.83 2.76 4.36
N LYS A 61 11.96 4.08 4.52
CA LYS A 61 12.50 4.97 3.49
C LYS A 61 13.83 5.54 3.95
N GLN A 62 14.91 5.10 3.31
CA GLN A 62 16.25 5.61 3.59
C GLN A 62 16.92 6.06 2.29
N LYS A 63 16.97 7.39 2.08
CA LYS A 63 17.56 8.10 0.92
C LYS A 63 17.09 7.62 -0.47
N ASN A 64 17.51 6.42 -0.90
CA ASN A 64 17.17 5.81 -2.20
C ASN A 64 16.59 4.39 -2.10
N ILE A 65 16.54 3.81 -0.91
CA ILE A 65 16.03 2.46 -0.68
C ILE A 65 14.67 2.59 0.01
N THR A 66 13.64 2.04 -0.64
CA THR A 66 12.32 1.87 -0.04
C THR A 66 12.08 0.37 0.12
N THR A 67 12.03 -0.07 1.37
CA THR A 67 11.66 -1.45 1.72
C THR A 67 10.24 -1.43 2.23
N ASP A 68 9.34 -2.03 1.46
CA ASP A 68 7.94 -2.21 1.82
C ASP A 68 7.73 -3.68 2.22
N LEU A 69 7.40 -3.90 3.49
CA LEU A 69 7.02 -5.20 4.04
C LEU A 69 5.52 -5.18 4.31
N LYS A 70 4.76 -6.13 3.76
CA LYS A 70 3.35 -6.31 4.09
C LYS A 70 3.09 -7.75 4.52
N VAL A 71 2.45 -7.90 5.67
CA VAL A 71 2.03 -9.18 6.25
C VAL A 71 0.52 -9.10 6.48
N SER A 72 -0.23 -10.03 5.89
CA SER A 72 -1.69 -10.12 6.02
C SER A 72 -2.11 -11.44 6.66
N THR A 73 -3.18 -11.43 7.45
CA THR A 73 -3.75 -12.61 8.13
C THR A 73 -4.23 -13.68 7.15
N ASP A 74 -4.50 -13.32 5.89
CA ASP A 74 -4.71 -14.25 4.76
C ASP A 74 -3.48 -15.11 4.39
N SER A 75 -2.47 -15.21 5.26
CA SER A 75 -1.22 -15.94 5.03
C SER A 75 -0.43 -15.47 3.81
N THR A 76 -0.71 -14.25 3.31
CA THR A 76 -0.01 -13.64 2.19
C THR A 76 1.02 -12.65 2.72
N VAL A 77 2.29 -12.98 2.50
CA VAL A 77 3.44 -12.10 2.77
C VAL A 77 3.94 -11.60 1.42
N SER A 78 3.86 -10.29 1.19
CA SER A 78 4.38 -9.65 -0.02
C SER A 78 5.44 -8.63 0.37
N GLY A 79 6.71 -8.92 0.04
CA GLY A 79 7.80 -7.98 0.14
C GLY A 79 8.00 -7.28 -1.21
N GLN A 80 8.07 -5.95 -1.20
CA GLN A 80 8.41 -5.16 -2.38
C GLN A 80 9.64 -4.33 -2.03
N GLU A 81 10.80 -4.70 -2.58
CA GLU A 81 12.01 -3.89 -2.51
C GLU A 81 12.09 -3.07 -3.80
N LYS A 82 11.88 -1.76 -3.69
CA LYS A 82 12.06 -0.85 -4.83
C LYS A 82 13.39 -0.14 -4.69
N ASN A 83 14.34 -0.57 -5.51
CA ASN A 83 15.62 0.09 -5.66
C ASN A 83 15.49 1.17 -6.75
N SER A 84 15.38 2.44 -6.34
CA SER A 84 15.37 3.57 -7.27
C SER A 84 16.80 3.82 -7.72
N LYS A 85 17.26 3.09 -8.76
CA LYS A 85 18.47 3.48 -9.47
C LYS A 85 18.18 4.76 -10.26
N SER A 86 18.98 5.77 -9.92
CA SER A 86 19.08 7.09 -10.57
C SER A 86 19.27 7.01 -12.08
#